data_AF-A0A7K2QK01-F1
#
_entry.id   AF-A0A7K2QK01-F1
#
_cell.length_a   1.000
_cell.length_b   1.000
_cell.length_c   1.000
_cell.angle_alpha   90.00
_cell.angle_beta   90.00
_cell.angle_gamma   90.00
#
_symmetry.space_group_name_H-M   'P 1'
#
loop_
_entity.id
_entity.type
_entity.pdbx_description
1 polymer ?
#
loop_
_entity_poly.entity_id
_entity_poly.type
_entity_poly.pdbx_seq_one_letter_code
_entity_poly.pdbx_strand_id
1 'polypeptide(L)'
;WPTAELDALAAAFPRGAHQPVVLGLTARAAGLGPLDAAHVAAYESVSGPATATVRLLGLDPFQASGVLARLAPELDSVSARAARAADRARREGPDALPAASSPLLDIAAQAHADWPVRLFAS
;
A
#
# COMPACT_ATOMS: atom_id res chain seq x y z
N TRP A 1 9.65 -0.48 -17.73
CA TRP A 1 9.10 -1.84 -17.89
C TRP A 1 7.73 -1.78 -18.56
N PRO A 2 7.66 -1.58 -19.88
CA PRO A 2 6.45 -1.89 -20.65
C PRO A 2 6.38 -3.41 -20.89
N THR A 3 5.23 -4.02 -20.64
CA THR A 3 4.99 -5.44 -20.94
C THR A 3 3.56 -5.65 -21.45
N ALA A 4 3.35 -6.72 -22.22
CA ALA A 4 2.04 -7.04 -22.78
C ALA A 4 0.97 -7.25 -21.69
N GLU A 5 1.36 -7.74 -20.50
CA GLU A 5 0.46 -7.92 -19.38
C GLU A 5 -0.01 -6.59 -18.78
N LEU A 6 0.87 -5.57 -18.70
CA LEU A 6 0.49 -4.24 -18.25
C LEU A 6 -0.46 -3.57 -19.27
N ASP A 7 -0.18 -3.73 -20.56
CA ASP A 7 -1.07 -3.26 -21.63
C ASP A 7 -2.43 -3.95 -21.58
N ALA A 8 -2.45 -5.27 -21.36
CA ALA A 8 -3.67 -6.04 -21.19
C ALA A 8 -4.47 -5.61 -19.96
N LEU A 9 -3.81 -5.32 -18.83
CA LEU A 9 -4.47 -4.81 -17.62
C LEU A 9 -5.12 -3.45 -17.89
N ALA A 10 -4.40 -2.53 -18.54
CA ALA A 10 -4.93 -1.21 -18.89
C ALA A 10 -6.12 -1.31 -19.85
N ALA A 11 -6.06 -2.20 -20.84
CA ALA A 11 -7.17 -2.45 -21.77
C ALA A 11 -8.39 -3.07 -21.08
N ALA A 12 -8.18 -4.00 -20.15
CA ALA A 12 -9.25 -4.66 -19.39
C ALA A 12 -9.92 -3.72 -18.38
N PHE A 13 -9.17 -2.76 -17.82
CA PHE A 13 -9.65 -1.79 -16.85
C PHE A 13 -9.39 -0.35 -17.32
N PRO A 14 -10.19 0.19 -18.25
CA PRO A 14 -9.96 1.53 -18.83
C PRO A 14 -10.01 2.69 -17.82
N ARG A 15 -10.62 2.49 -16.65
CA ARG A 15 -10.64 3.46 -15.54
C ARG A 15 -9.51 3.25 -14.53
N GLY A 16 -8.55 2.38 -14.84
CA GLY A 16 -7.48 1.96 -13.96
C GLY A 16 -7.86 0.76 -13.09
N ALA A 17 -6.83 0.11 -12.58
CA ALA A 17 -6.92 -0.93 -11.56
C ALA A 17 -6.43 -0.39 -10.20
N HIS A 18 -6.75 -1.09 -9.12
CA HIS A 18 -6.25 -0.72 -7.79
C HIS A 18 -4.72 -0.78 -7.73
N GLN A 19 -4.10 0.19 -7.04
CA GLN A 19 -2.65 0.32 -6.92
C GLN A 19 -1.94 -1.00 -6.56
N PRO A 20 -2.42 -1.85 -5.63
CA PRO A 20 -1.75 -3.10 -5.29
C PRO A 20 -1.67 -4.10 -6.45
N VAL A 21 -2.67 -4.11 -7.34
CA VAL A 21 -2.69 -4.97 -8.54
C VAL A 21 -1.62 -4.51 -9.53
N VAL A 22 -1.56 -3.20 -9.77
CA VAL A 22 -0.58 -2.60 -10.69
C VAL A 22 0.84 -2.74 -10.15
N LEU A 23 1.05 -2.52 -8.85
CA LEU A 23 2.34 -2.68 -8.19
C LEU A 23 2.86 -4.11 -8.29
N GLY A 24 2.02 -5.11 -7.97
CA GLY A 24 2.40 -6.52 -8.06
C GLY A 24 2.77 -6.94 -9.48
N LEU A 25 2.01 -6.49 -10.49
CA LEU A 25 2.32 -6.76 -11.89
C LEU A 25 3.61 -6.06 -12.34
N THR A 26 3.82 -4.81 -11.92
CA THR A 26 5.04 -4.04 -12.23
C THR A 26 6.27 -4.68 -11.60
N ALA A 27 6.18 -5.13 -10.34
CA ALA A 27 7.26 -5.84 -9.67
C ALA A 27 7.62 -7.13 -10.42
N ARG A 28 6.62 -7.94 -10.79
CA ARG A 28 6.84 -9.14 -11.61
C ARG A 28 7.48 -8.81 -12.95
N ALA A 29 6.98 -7.79 -13.65
CA ALA A 29 7.54 -7.34 -14.92
C ALA A 29 9.01 -6.93 -14.78
N ALA A 30 9.39 -6.36 -13.63
CA ALA A 30 10.75 -5.99 -13.30
C ALA A 30 11.64 -7.15 -12.79
N GLY A 31 11.13 -8.38 -12.77
CA GLY A 31 11.87 -9.55 -12.26
C GLY A 31 11.93 -9.64 -10.73
N LEU A 32 11.10 -8.89 -10.01
CA LEU A 32 11.02 -8.88 -8.55
C LEU A 32 9.98 -9.87 -8.03
N GLY A 33 10.15 -10.28 -6.77
CA GLY A 33 9.28 -11.22 -6.09
C GLY A 33 8.15 -10.57 -5.27
N PRO A 34 7.23 -11.38 -4.72
CA PRO A 34 6.16 -10.89 -3.85
C PRO A 34 6.65 -10.13 -2.61
N LEU A 35 7.80 -10.52 -2.05
CA LEU A 35 8.38 -9.85 -0.89
C LEU A 35 8.88 -8.44 -1.22
N ASP A 36 9.51 -8.25 -2.38
CA ASP A 36 9.97 -6.93 -2.83
C ASP A 36 8.78 -5.98 -3.03
N ALA A 37 7.72 -6.45 -3.69
CA ALA A 37 6.49 -5.69 -3.86
C ALA A 37 5.84 -5.33 -2.50
N ALA A 38 5.87 -6.27 -1.55
CA ALA A 38 5.33 -6.03 -0.21
C ALA A 38 6.14 -4.98 0.56
N HIS A 39 7.46 -4.97 0.47
CA HIS A 39 8.29 -3.93 1.06
C HIS A 39 8.00 -2.54 0.48
N VAL A 40 7.84 -2.44 -0.84
CA VAL A 40 7.47 -1.17 -1.49
C VAL A 40 6.12 -0.68 -0.98
N ALA A 41 5.11 -1.54 -0.98
CA ALA A 41 3.78 -1.18 -0.47
C ALA A 41 3.80 -0.76 1.01
N ALA A 42 4.55 -1.51 1.84
CA ALA A 42 4.69 -1.23 3.27
C ALA A 42 5.39 0.11 3.50
N TYR A 43 6.46 0.40 2.78
CA TYR A 43 7.18 1.66 2.85
C TYR A 43 6.30 2.86 2.44
N GLU A 44 5.57 2.75 1.34
CA GLU A 44 4.66 3.80 0.87
C GLU A 44 3.55 4.09 1.91
N SER A 45 3.02 3.04 2.55
CA SER A 45 1.93 3.14 3.52
C SER A 45 2.27 3.99 4.75
N VAL A 46 3.54 4.06 5.15
CA VAL A 46 3.99 4.84 6.32
C VAL A 46 4.66 6.16 5.96
N SER A 47 5.28 6.26 4.78
CA SER A 47 6.01 7.46 4.36
C SER A 47 5.08 8.64 4.09
N GLY A 48 3.91 8.39 3.50
CA GLY A 48 2.88 9.40 3.27
C GLY A 48 2.38 10.04 4.58
N PRO A 49 1.85 9.25 5.53
CA PRO A 49 1.46 9.76 6.84
C PRO A 49 2.59 10.47 7.59
N ALA A 50 3.81 9.94 7.62
CA ALA A 50 4.94 10.59 8.28
C ALA A 50 5.19 11.98 7.69
N THR A 51 5.21 12.11 6.36
CA THR A 51 5.36 13.40 5.67
C THR A 51 4.19 14.36 5.99
N ALA A 52 2.97 13.83 6.06
CA ALA A 52 1.79 14.62 6.40
C ALA A 52 1.87 15.18 7.82
N THR A 53 2.36 14.41 8.81
CA THR A 53 2.49 14.92 10.19
C THR A 53 3.45 16.12 10.28
N VAL A 54 4.56 16.11 9.53
CA VAL A 54 5.48 17.26 9.47
C VAL A 54 4.79 18.47 8.83
N ARG A 55 4.12 18.28 7.70
CA ARG A 55 3.55 19.40 6.93
C ARG A 55 2.27 19.98 7.51
N LEU A 56 1.45 19.16 8.16
CA LEU A 56 0.12 19.56 8.64
C LEU A 56 0.10 19.88 10.13
N LEU A 57 0.92 19.18 10.92
CA LEU A 57 0.96 19.34 12.38
C LEU A 57 2.24 20.06 12.84
N GLY A 58 3.18 20.34 11.93
CA GLY A 58 4.42 21.04 12.25
C GLY A 58 5.39 20.21 13.10
N LEU A 59 5.31 18.88 13.05
CA LEU A 59 6.20 18.02 13.82
C LEU A 59 7.64 18.07 13.29
N ASP A 60 8.60 17.77 14.17
CA ASP A 60 10.02 17.72 13.84
C ASP A 60 10.31 16.58 12.82
N PRO A 61 10.89 16.88 11.64
CA PRO A 61 11.23 15.88 10.63
C PRO A 61 12.24 14.83 11.10
N PHE A 62 13.12 15.15 12.06
CA PHE A 62 14.04 14.16 12.64
C PHE A 62 13.30 13.17 13.55
N GLN A 63 12.29 13.63 14.29
CA GLN A 63 11.45 12.74 15.09
C GLN A 63 10.58 11.84 14.20
N ALA A 64 10.00 12.39 13.14
CA ALA A 64 9.24 11.61 12.15
C ALA A 64 10.11 10.51 11.50
N SER A 65 11.33 10.86 11.10
CA SER A 65 12.31 9.89 10.57
C SER A 65 12.69 8.83 11.62
N GLY A 66 12.85 9.22 12.88
CA GLY A 66 13.11 8.30 13.98
C GLY A 66 11.97 7.32 14.24
N VAL A 67 10.70 7.74 14.07
CA VAL A 67 9.54 6.84 14.13
C VAL A 67 9.57 5.83 12.97
N LEU A 68 9.82 6.29 11.74
CA LEU A 68 9.92 5.41 10.58
C LEU A 68 11.01 4.35 10.75
N ALA A 69 12.18 4.75 11.27
CA ALA A 69 13.28 3.81 11.53
C ALA A 69 12.88 2.74 12.57
N ARG A 70 12.13 3.11 13.60
CA ARG A 70 11.63 2.17 14.61
C ARG A 70 10.55 1.24 14.11
N LEU A 71 9.79 1.62 13.07
CA LEU A 71 8.77 0.77 12.45
C LEU A 71 9.34 -0.28 11.48
N ALA A 72 10.64 -0.23 11.15
CA ALA A 72 11.23 -1.13 10.17
C ALA A 72 10.99 -2.63 10.48
N PRO A 73 11.17 -3.13 11.71
CA PRO A 73 10.89 -4.53 12.03
C PRO A 73 9.42 -4.93 11.83
N GLU A 74 8.48 -4.03 12.13
CA GLU A 74 7.06 -4.24 11.87
C GLU A 74 6.74 -4.28 10.38
N LEU A 75 7.36 -3.40 9.58
CA LEU A 75 7.22 -3.42 8.11
C LEU A 75 7.76 -4.73 7.52
N ASP A 76 8.88 -5.24 8.02
CA ASP A 76 9.44 -6.53 7.61
C ASP A 76 8.47 -7.68 7.93
N SER A 77 7.88 -7.66 9.13
CA SER A 77 6.89 -8.66 9.56
C SER A 77 5.62 -8.64 8.70
N VAL A 78 5.09 -7.44 8.41
CA VAL A 78 3.93 -7.27 7.52
C VAL A 78 4.25 -7.73 6.10
N SER A 79 5.44 -7.38 5.58
CA SER A 79 5.87 -7.76 4.23
C SER A 79 6.03 -9.28 4.10
N ALA A 80 6.63 -9.94 5.09
CA ALA A 80 6.74 -11.39 5.14
C ALA A 80 5.36 -12.08 5.21
N ARG A 81 4.41 -11.51 5.96
CA ARG A 81 3.02 -12.02 6.02
C ARG A 81 2.31 -11.86 4.68
N ALA A 82 2.48 -10.73 4.00
CA ALA A 82 1.91 -10.47 2.69
C ALA A 82 2.46 -11.45 1.63
N ALA A 83 3.78 -11.70 1.62
CA ALA A 83 4.39 -12.69 0.73
C ALA A 83 3.81 -14.10 0.94
N ARG A 84 3.66 -14.53 2.21
CA ARG A 84 3.01 -15.82 2.54
C ARG A 84 1.56 -15.90 2.09
N ALA A 85 0.81 -14.80 2.19
CA ALA A 85 -0.58 -14.73 1.72
C ALA A 85 -0.65 -14.81 0.18
N ALA A 86 0.23 -14.11 -0.52
CA ALA A 86 0.33 -14.18 -1.98
C ALA A 86 0.65 -15.60 -2.46
N ASP A 87 1.57 -16.31 -1.76
CA ASP A 87 1.91 -17.70 -2.07
C ASP A 87 0.73 -18.65 -1.86
N ARG A 88 -0.07 -18.42 -0.82
CA ARG A 88 -1.30 -19.18 -0.55
C ARG A 88 -2.34 -18.95 -1.63
N ALA A 89 -2.57 -17.69 -2.00
CA ALA A 89 -3.55 -17.32 -3.01
C ALA A 89 -3.24 -17.93 -4.39
N ARG A 90 -1.96 -18.20 -4.71
CA ARG A 90 -1.60 -18.93 -5.95
C ARG A 90 -2.09 -20.38 -5.97
N ARG A 91 -2.29 -21.00 -4.81
CA ARG A 91 -2.76 -22.40 -4.69
C ARG A 91 -4.25 -22.49 -4.42
N GLU A 92 -4.78 -21.58 -3.61
CA GLU A 92 -6.13 -21.64 -3.04
C GLU A 92 -7.09 -20.64 -3.70
N GLY A 93 -6.59 -19.74 -4.55
CA GLY A 93 -7.36 -18.68 -5.19
C GLY A 93 -7.30 -17.34 -4.44
N PRO A 94 -7.81 -16.26 -5.05
CA PRO A 94 -7.73 -14.91 -4.51
C PRO A 94 -8.48 -14.73 -3.18
N ASP A 95 -9.49 -15.55 -2.91
CA ASP A 95 -10.26 -15.52 -1.66
C ASP A 95 -9.42 -15.91 -0.42
N ALA A 96 -8.23 -16.49 -0.61
CA ALA A 96 -7.27 -16.76 0.45
C ALA A 96 -6.47 -15.52 0.89
N LEU A 97 -6.60 -14.38 0.18
CA LEU A 97 -5.98 -13.12 0.57
C LEU A 97 -6.68 -12.53 1.81
N PRO A 98 -5.94 -11.91 2.74
CA PRO A 98 -6.53 -11.31 3.92
C PRO A 98 -7.42 -10.10 3.54
N ALA A 99 -8.69 -10.15 3.93
CA ALA A 99 -9.65 -9.07 3.79
C ALA A 99 -10.18 -8.64 5.17
N ALA A 100 -9.27 -8.29 6.09
CA ALA A 100 -9.66 -7.87 7.43
C ALA A 100 -10.36 -6.50 7.39
N SER A 101 -11.47 -6.37 8.13
CA SER A 101 -12.13 -5.08 8.34
C SER A 101 -11.21 -4.12 9.11
N SER A 102 -11.32 -2.81 8.84
CA SER A 102 -10.65 -1.79 9.63
C SER A 102 -11.63 -0.70 10.08
N PRO A 103 -12.50 -1.00 11.07
CA PRO A 103 -13.63 -0.12 11.41
C PRO A 103 -13.23 1.31 11.74
N LEU A 104 -12.09 1.51 12.42
CA LEU A 104 -11.61 2.85 12.75
C LEU A 104 -11.15 3.62 11.52
N LEU A 105 -10.51 2.96 10.54
CA LEU A 105 -10.14 3.61 9.29
C LEU A 105 -11.37 3.90 8.44
N ASP A 106 -12.36 3.01 8.42
CA ASP A 106 -13.61 3.20 7.69
C ASP A 106 -14.39 4.42 8.23
N ILE A 107 -14.49 4.53 9.56
CA ILE A 107 -15.12 5.68 10.23
C ILE A 107 -14.33 6.97 9.95
N ALA A 108 -13.00 6.93 10.06
CA ALA A 108 -12.16 8.10 9.80
C ALA A 108 -12.25 8.57 8.34
N ALA A 109 -12.31 7.64 7.39
CA ALA A 109 -12.49 7.96 5.97
C ALA A 109 -13.85 8.63 5.72
N GLN A 110 -14.91 8.16 6.36
CA GLN A 110 -16.23 8.79 6.23
C GLN A 110 -16.27 10.18 6.87
N ALA A 111 -15.65 10.33 8.05
CA ALA A 111 -15.52 11.64 8.70
C ALA A 111 -14.71 12.62 7.83
N HIS A 112 -13.66 12.14 7.15
CA HIS A 112 -12.90 12.95 6.21
C HIS A 112 -13.74 13.33 4.98
N ALA A 113 -14.52 12.41 4.41
CA ALA A 113 -15.39 12.68 3.25
C ALA A 113 -16.41 13.79 3.52
N ASP A 114 -16.92 13.87 4.76
CA ASP A 114 -17.87 14.90 5.20
C ASP A 114 -17.19 16.19 5.67
N TRP A 115 -15.85 16.22 5.76
CA TRP A 115 -15.11 17.38 6.25
C TRP A 115 -15.19 18.55 5.23
N PRO A 116 -15.63 19.76 5.61
CA PRO A 116 -15.88 20.86 4.65
C PRO A 116 -14.61 21.42 3.97
N VAL A 117 -13.50 21.47 4.70
CA VAL A 117 -12.20 21.96 4.21
C VAL A 117 -11.20 20.80 4.21
N ARG A 118 -10.99 20.18 3.05
CA ARG A 118 -10.04 19.08 2.88
C ARG A 118 -8.79 19.54 2.15
N LEU A 119 -7.63 19.10 2.64
CA LEU A 119 -6.34 19.29 1.99
C LEU A 119 -5.92 18.07 1.16
N PHE A 120 -6.62 16.93 1.32
CA PHE A 120 -6.39 15.68 0.60
C PHE A 120 -7.70 15.16 0.01
N ALA A 121 -7.60 14.34 -1.03
CA ALA A 121 -8.76 13.70 -1.65
C ALA A 121 -9.36 12.56 -0.78
N SER A 122 -8.55 12.02 0.14
CA SER A 122 -8.88 10.93 1.07
C SER A 122 -8.04 11.03 2.33
#